data_AF-A0AAW6M741-F1
#
_entry.id   AF-A0AAW6M741-F1
#
_cell.length_a   1.000
_cell.length_b   1.000
_cell.length_c   1.000
_cell.angle_alpha   90.00
_cell.angle_beta   90.00
_cell.angle_gamma   90.00
#
_symmetry.space_group_name_H-M   'P 1'
#
loop_
_entity.id
_entity.type
_entity.pdbx_description
1 polymer ?
#
loop_
_entity_poly.entity_id
_entity_poly.type
_entity_poly.pdbx_seq_one_letter_code
_entity_poly.pdbx_strand_id
1 'polypeptide(L)'
;MTLISDSGVTRYRNNTEEWLVFDRKNPPYWAFEKGVYLEKFDSVFNVDASIKSDTAYYYEKQKLWKLMSNVHIQNLKGEKFDTDLLYWGQNKSYVYSDPNTT
;
A
#
# COMPACT_ATOMS: atom_id res chain seq x y z
N MET A 1 9.17 34.62 -10.73
CA MET A 1 8.88 33.48 -9.84
C MET A 1 8.58 32.29 -10.71
N THR A 2 9.50 31.34 -10.80
CA THR A 2 9.39 30.20 -11.72
C THR A 2 8.80 29.04 -10.94
N LEU A 3 7.60 28.60 -11.33
CA LEU A 3 6.96 27.41 -10.77
C LEU A 3 7.71 26.19 -11.30
N ILE A 4 8.64 25.67 -10.50
CA ILE A 4 9.29 24.39 -10.80
C ILE A 4 8.29 23.31 -10.42
N SER A 5 7.70 22.67 -11.44
CA SER A 5 7.00 21.41 -11.29
C SER A 5 8.03 20.34 -10.94
N ASP A 6 8.21 20.07 -9.65
CA ASP A 6 8.96 18.90 -9.24
C ASP A 6 8.11 17.68 -9.61
N SER A 7 8.63 16.79 -10.46
CA SER A 7 7.91 15.66 -11.02
C SER A 7 7.49 14.59 -10.00
N GLY A 8 7.57 14.90 -8.70
CA GLY A 8 6.93 14.20 -7.59
C GLY A 8 7.08 12.68 -7.68
N VAL A 9 8.31 12.19 -7.89
CA VAL A 9 8.57 10.75 -7.96
C VAL A 9 8.19 10.14 -6.62
N THR A 10 7.03 9.49 -6.58
CA THR A 10 6.58 8.75 -5.39
C THR A 10 7.47 7.53 -5.23
N ARG A 11 8.10 7.41 -4.06
CA ARG A 11 9.00 6.28 -3.74
C ARG A 11 8.35 5.41 -2.68
N TYR A 12 8.58 4.10 -2.79
CA TYR A 12 8.07 3.12 -1.85
C TYR A 12 9.21 2.26 -1.29
N ARG A 13 9.12 1.89 -0.01
CA ARG A 13 9.91 0.81 0.60
C ARG A 13 8.95 -0.29 1.05
N ASN A 14 9.27 -1.53 0.72
CA ASN A 14 8.55 -2.72 1.17
C ASN A 14 9.50 -3.55 2.05
N ASN A 15 9.05 -3.87 3.25
CA ASN A 15 9.69 -4.85 4.14
C ASN A 15 8.72 -6.00 4.40
N THR A 16 9.15 -7.22 4.12
CA THR A 16 8.35 -8.44 4.23
C THR A 16 9.29 -9.63 4.39
N GLU A 17 8.85 -10.67 5.11
CA GLU A 17 9.61 -11.91 5.25
C GLU A 17 9.54 -12.77 3.98
N GLU A 18 8.41 -12.73 3.26
CA GLU A 18 8.18 -13.57 2.09
C GLU A 18 7.36 -12.82 1.05
N TRP A 19 7.88 -12.84 -0.18
CA TRP A 19 7.23 -12.25 -1.35
C TRP A 19 7.18 -13.28 -2.47
N LEU A 20 5.98 -13.79 -2.75
CA LEU A 20 5.73 -14.72 -3.84
C LEU A 20 5.18 -13.97 -5.06
N VAL A 21 5.74 -14.25 -6.25
CA VAL A 21 5.32 -13.65 -7.52
C VAL A 21 4.64 -14.72 -8.37
N PHE A 22 3.37 -14.49 -8.70
CA PHE A 22 2.57 -15.39 -9.53
C PHE A 22 2.25 -14.76 -10.89
N ASP A 23 3.27 -14.62 -11.73
CA ASP A 23 3.21 -14.00 -13.06
C ASP A 23 2.40 -14.82 -14.09
N ARG A 24 2.35 -16.14 -13.96
CA ARG A 24 1.61 -17.06 -14.84
C ARG A 24 0.12 -17.21 -14.49
N LYS A 25 -0.36 -16.61 -13.41
CA LYS A 25 -1.79 -16.61 -13.06
C LYS A 25 -2.54 -15.56 -13.89
N ASN A 26 -3.86 -15.74 -14.05
CA ASN A 26 -4.71 -14.78 -14.73
C ASN A 26 -5.86 -14.33 -13.81
N PRO A 27 -5.80 -13.12 -13.22
CA PRO A 27 -4.74 -12.12 -13.36
C PRO A 27 -3.46 -12.48 -12.59
N PRO A 28 -2.29 -11.95 -12.98
CA PRO A 28 -1.05 -12.09 -12.22
C PRO A 28 -1.13 -11.26 -10.92
N TYR A 29 -0.49 -11.74 -9.86
CA TYR A 29 -0.47 -11.08 -8.57
C TYR A 29 0.79 -11.41 -7.77
N TRP A 30 1.08 -10.58 -6.77
CA TRP A 30 2.07 -10.85 -5.74
C TRP A 30 1.37 -11.17 -4.43
N ALA A 31 1.93 -12.08 -3.64
CA ALA A 31 1.43 -12.45 -2.32
C ALA A 31 2.50 -12.22 -1.25
N PHE A 32 2.04 -11.68 -0.12
CA PHE A 32 2.80 -11.39 1.08
C PHE A 32 2.07 -12.05 2.26
N GLU A 33 2.19 -13.37 2.39
CA GLU A 33 1.43 -14.15 3.39
C GLU A 33 2.03 -14.07 4.80
N LYS A 34 3.27 -13.58 4.93
CA LYS A 34 4.00 -13.40 6.20
C LYS A 34 4.19 -11.93 6.56
N GLY A 35 3.15 -11.14 6.32
CA GLY A 35 3.11 -9.73 6.61
C GLY A 35 3.78 -8.84 5.57
N VAL A 36 3.35 -7.58 5.56
CA VAL A 36 3.94 -6.52 4.75
C VAL A 36 4.02 -5.23 5.56
N TYR A 37 5.10 -4.50 5.37
CA TYR A 37 5.24 -3.12 5.82
C TYR A 37 5.65 -2.24 4.62
N LEU A 38 4.78 -1.29 4.28
CA LEU A 38 4.95 -0.37 3.17
C LEU A 38 5.15 1.04 3.70
N GLU A 39 6.19 1.71 3.24
CA GLU A 39 6.38 3.15 3.43
C GLU A 39 6.27 3.87 2.08
N LYS A 40 5.51 4.95 2.04
CA LYS A 40 5.51 5.93 0.94
C LYS A 40 6.38 7.11 1.37
N PHE A 41 7.19 7.62 0.47
CA PHE A 41 8.03 8.80 0.72
C PHE A 41 7.64 9.98 -0.18
N ASP A 42 7.83 11.19 0.35
CA ASP A 42 7.76 12.44 -0.42
C ASP A 42 9.00 12.62 -1.33
N SER A 43 9.09 13.76 -2.03
CA SER A 43 10.21 14.04 -2.95
C SER A 43 11.56 14.20 -2.25
N VAL A 44 11.55 14.46 -0.94
CA VAL A 44 12.74 14.71 -0.10
C VAL A 44 13.00 13.58 0.91
N PHE A 45 12.37 12.42 0.72
CA PHE A 45 12.55 11.18 1.51
C PHE A 45 12.01 11.21 2.94
N ASN A 46 11.07 12.10 3.28
CA ASN A 46 10.29 11.91 4.50
C ASN A 46 9.19 10.86 4.27
N VAL A 47 8.88 10.07 5.31
CA VAL A 47 7.79 9.09 5.25
C VAL A 47 6.45 9.81 5.17
N ASP A 48 5.82 9.81 4.00
CA ASP A 48 4.50 10.40 3.72
C ASP A 48 3.37 9.60 4.42
N ALA A 49 3.45 8.28 4.33
CA ALA A 49 2.54 7.36 4.99
C ALA A 49 3.20 5.98 5.15
N SER A 50 2.73 5.22 6.13
CA SER A 50 3.07 3.81 6.29
C SER A 50 1.82 2.94 6.44
N ILE A 51 1.93 1.70 5.98
CA ILE A 51 0.89 0.68 6.08
C ILE A 51 1.55 -0.61 6.53
N LYS A 52 0.96 -1.28 7.53
CA LYS A 52 1.32 -2.64 7.95
C LYS A 52 0.10 -3.54 7.83
N SER A 53 0.28 -4.79 7.43
CA SER A 53 -0.74 -5.85 7.59
C SER A 53 -0.09 -7.22 7.71
N ASP A 54 -0.85 -8.21 8.20
CA ASP A 54 -0.37 -9.59 8.34
C ASP A 54 -0.43 -10.36 7.01
N THR A 55 -1.32 -9.97 6.11
CA THR A 55 -1.38 -10.52 4.76
C THR A 55 -1.64 -9.43 3.74
N ALA A 56 -1.01 -9.53 2.56
CA ALA A 56 -1.33 -8.64 1.44
C ALA A 56 -1.24 -9.32 0.08
N TYR A 57 -2.05 -8.81 -0.84
CA TYR A 57 -2.00 -9.17 -2.26
C TYR A 57 -1.90 -7.92 -3.11
N TYR A 58 -1.03 -7.96 -4.12
CA TYR A 58 -0.91 -6.89 -5.10
C TYR A 58 -1.29 -7.38 -6.49
N TYR A 59 -2.35 -6.81 -7.05
CA TYR A 59 -2.83 -7.13 -8.40
C TYR A 59 -2.22 -6.15 -9.40
N GLU A 60 -1.16 -6.61 -10.07
CA GLU A 60 -0.30 -5.74 -10.89
C GLU A 60 -1.05 -5.03 -12.03
N LYS A 61 -1.93 -5.75 -12.73
CA LYS A 61 -2.75 -5.17 -13.81
C LYS A 61 -3.67 -4.05 -13.33
N GLN A 62 -4.11 -4.13 -12.08
CA GLN A 62 -5.06 -3.19 -11.47
C GLN A 62 -4.35 -2.10 -10.67
N LYS A 63 -3.06 -2.27 -10.38
CA LYS A 63 -2.29 -1.45 -9.43
C LYS A 63 -3.01 -1.32 -8.08
N LEU A 64 -3.55 -2.45 -7.60
CA LEU A 64 -4.41 -2.55 -6.43
C LEU A 64 -3.76 -3.40 -5.36
N TRP A 65 -3.63 -2.84 -4.16
CA TRP A 65 -3.32 -3.57 -2.95
C TRP A 65 -4.61 -4.01 -2.26
N LYS A 66 -4.65 -5.26 -1.83
CA LYS A 66 -5.59 -5.80 -0.85
C LYS A 66 -4.80 -6.16 0.40
N LEU A 67 -4.98 -5.41 1.47
CA LEU A 67 -4.32 -5.61 2.76
C LEU A 67 -5.35 -6.22 3.71
N MET A 68 -4.95 -7.26 4.44
CA MET A 68 -5.84 -8.08 5.23
C MET A 68 -5.23 -8.38 6.59
N SER A 69 -6.08 -8.38 7.62
CA SER A 69 -5.78 -8.67 9.02
C SER A 69 -4.77 -7.71 9.66
N ASN A 70 -5.16 -7.10 10.79
CA ASN A 70 -4.33 -6.15 11.54
C ASN A 70 -3.75 -5.05 10.64
N VAL A 71 -4.60 -4.45 9.78
CA VAL A 71 -4.16 -3.38 8.89
C VAL A 71 -4.04 -2.10 9.69
N HIS A 72 -2.80 -1.62 9.83
CA HIS A 72 -2.48 -0.39 10.53
C HIS A 72 -1.93 0.64 9.54
N ILE A 73 -2.55 1.81 9.48
CA ILE A 73 -2.16 2.91 8.60
C ILE A 73 -1.75 4.11 9.46
N GLN A 74 -0.66 4.77 9.07
CA GLN A 74 -0.25 6.03 9.67
C GLN A 74 0.17 7.03 8.59
N ASN A 75 -0.27 8.29 8.66
CA ASN A 75 0.17 9.36 7.77
C ASN A 75 1.20 10.30 8.42
N LEU A 76 1.75 11.25 7.66
CA LEU A 76 2.71 12.27 8.13
C LEU A 76 2.27 13.05 9.37
N LYS A 77 0.97 13.29 9.54
CA LYS A 77 0.43 14.03 10.69
C LYS A 77 0.36 13.18 11.95
N GLY A 78 0.70 11.88 11.85
CA GLY A 78 0.58 10.92 12.91
C GLY A 78 -0.84 10.39 13.11
N GLU A 79 -1.78 10.72 12.22
CA GLU A 79 -3.13 10.16 12.25
C GLU A 79 -3.05 8.67 11.96
N LYS A 80 -3.80 7.88 12.75
CA LYS A 80 -3.81 6.42 12.67
C LYS A 80 -5.19 5.92 12.29
N PHE A 81 -5.20 4.87 11.47
CA PHE A 81 -6.42 4.17 11.09
C PHE A 81 -6.18 2.67 11.08
N ASP A 82 -7.06 1.94 11.74
CA ASP A 82 -6.97 0.49 11.90
C ASP A 82 -8.19 -0.18 11.26
N THR A 83 -7.97 -1.28 10.53
CA THR A 83 -9.04 -2.07 9.92
C THR A 83 -8.59 -3.51 9.68
N ASP A 84 -9.54 -4.43 9.49
CA ASP A 84 -9.22 -5.81 9.08
C ASP A 84 -9.04 -5.95 7.57
N LEU A 85 -9.54 -5.00 6.78
CA LEU A 85 -9.48 -5.06 5.32
C LEU A 85 -9.36 -3.67 4.71
N LEU A 86 -8.31 -3.49 3.91
CA LEU A 86 -8.08 -2.27 3.16
C LEU A 86 -7.81 -2.58 1.70
N TYR A 87 -8.51 -1.89 0.81
CA TYR A 87 -8.15 -1.82 -0.59
C TYR A 87 -7.52 -0.47 -0.91
N TRP A 88 -6.31 -0.49 -1.45
CA TRP A 88 -5.57 0.71 -1.82
C TRP A 88 -5.18 0.68 -3.29
N GLY A 89 -5.84 1.52 -4.08
CA GLY A 89 -5.59 1.65 -5.53
C GLY A 89 -4.62 2.79 -5.82
N GLN A 90 -3.44 2.48 -6.36
CA GLN A 90 -2.41 3.49 -6.66
C GLN A 90 -2.86 4.50 -7.74
N ASN A 91 -3.73 4.07 -8.66
CA ASN A 91 -4.17 4.90 -9.78
C ASN A 91 -5.33 5.85 -9.45
N LYS A 92 -6.03 5.64 -8.34
CA LYS A 92 -7.31 6.32 -8.09
C LYS A 92 -7.34 7.18 -6.83
N SER A 93 -6.26 7.25 -6.05
CA SER A 93 -6.22 7.96 -4.76
C SER A 93 -7.35 7.57 -3.79
N TYR A 94 -7.99 6.41 -3.98
CA TYR A 94 -9.05 5.92 -3.10
C TYR A 94 -8.51 4.82 -2.20
N VAL A 95 -8.83 4.96 -0.93
CA VAL A 95 -8.69 3.97 0.12
C VAL A 95 -10.10 3.62 0.55
N TYR A 96 -10.50 2.35 0.48
CA TYR A 96 -11.79 1.92 1.02
C TYR A 96 -11.62 0.66 1.86
N SER A 97 -12.29 0.64 3.01
CA SER A 97 -12.55 -0.54 3.82
C SER A 97 -14.00 -0.95 3.58
N ASP A 98 -14.26 -2.25 3.41
CA ASP A 98 -15.63 -2.75 3.32
C ASP A 98 -16.17 -2.91 4.76
N PRO A 99 -17.19 -2.12 5.17
CA PRO A 99 -17.71 -2.17 6.53
C PRO A 99 -18.55 -3.42 6.84
N ASN A 100 -18.80 -4.31 5.86
CA ASN A 100 -19.70 -5.46 6.06
C ASN A 100 -18.98 -6.79 6.32
N THR A 101 -18.12 -6.82 7.34
CA THR A 101 -17.74 -8.10 7.97
C THR A 101 -18.27 -8.11 9.41
N THR A 102 -19.52 -8.54 9.54
CA THR A 102 -20.14 -9.01 10.79
C THR A 102 -20.73 -10.39 10.52
#